data_AF-A0A925ADK9-F1
#
_entry.id   AF-A0A925ADK9-F1
#
_cell.length_a   1.000
_cell.length_b   1.000
_cell.length_c   1.000
_cell.angle_alpha   90.00
_cell.angle_beta   90.00
_cell.angle_gamma   90.00
#
_symmetry.space_group_name_H-M   'P 1'
#
loop_
_entity.id
_entity.type
_entity.pdbx_description
1 polymer ?
#
loop_
_entity_poly.entity_id
_entity_poly.type
_entity_poly.pdbx_seq_one_letter_code
_entity_poly.pdbx_strand_id
1 'polypeptide(L)'
;AMEHAEPSTVNVTEPPTVRTIVALTLARFLSVSPDGLKLGFDPKDEALLLRPTAGKRVDVQPAASGASELLPVRVYTYSGDRLLSSDTISIRVLVRRSVLTAAQAIDRKGMIEASMLSTGQAWVSPNASLSCTMEQALGAVARNKIAAGQVILPKLIETPLLIHRGDTVEIHCLSGTVTLKAARARAMGGGREGEYIPFQLIGSKKTFTARVSGRGRAILVVGETSAQQLEKADDTVE
;
A
#
# COMPACT_ATOMS: atom_id res chain seq x y z
N ALA A 1 6.21 -21.00 25.79
CA ALA A 1 5.67 -20.03 24.81
C ALA A 1 4.60 -19.22 25.52
N MET A 2 4.72 -17.89 25.56
CA MET A 2 3.85 -17.05 26.39
C MET A 2 2.48 -16.88 25.73
N GLU A 3 1.45 -17.46 26.34
CA GLU A 3 0.08 -17.50 25.84
C GLU A 3 -0.61 -16.17 26.15
N HIS A 4 -0.69 -15.28 25.16
CA HIS A 4 -1.49 -14.06 25.27
C HIS A 4 -2.95 -14.42 25.00
N ALA A 5 -3.88 -13.83 25.76
CA ALA A 5 -5.31 -14.01 25.52
C ALA A 5 -5.71 -13.56 24.11
N GLU A 6 -6.82 -14.12 23.60
CA GLU A 6 -7.37 -13.71 22.31
C GLU A 6 -7.70 -12.20 22.32
N PRO A 7 -7.27 -11.43 21.31
CA PRO A 7 -7.52 -10.00 21.28
C PRO A 7 -9.01 -9.65 21.26
N SER A 8 -9.44 -8.87 22.25
CA SER A 8 -10.81 -8.38 22.38
C SER A 8 -10.85 -6.86 22.46
N THR A 9 -12.00 -6.27 22.14
CA THR A 9 -12.23 -4.83 22.35
C THR A 9 -12.26 -4.53 23.84
N VAL A 10 -11.66 -3.42 24.25
CA VAL A 10 -11.69 -2.96 25.65
C VAL A 10 -12.84 -1.96 25.81
N ASN A 11 -13.69 -2.18 26.80
CA ASN A 11 -14.74 -1.22 27.15
C ASN A 11 -14.13 0.00 27.84
N VAL A 12 -13.94 1.10 27.11
CA VAL A 12 -13.34 2.33 27.62
C VAL A 12 -14.34 3.24 28.37
N THR A 13 -15.61 2.83 28.49
CA THR A 13 -16.66 3.59 29.21
C THR A 13 -16.74 3.25 30.70
N GLU A 14 -16.08 2.16 31.11
CA GLU A 14 -15.95 1.75 32.51
C GLU A 14 -15.04 2.70 33.31
N PRO A 15 -15.07 2.64 34.67
CA PRO A 15 -14.18 3.43 35.51
C PRO A 15 -12.72 3.34 35.06
N PRO A 16 -11.95 4.43 35.13
CA PRO A 16 -10.63 4.48 34.55
C PRO A 16 -9.67 3.56 35.31
N THR A 17 -9.14 2.57 34.59
CA THR A 17 -8.13 1.61 35.05
C THR A 17 -6.91 1.72 34.16
N VAL A 18 -5.80 1.12 34.56
CA VAL A 18 -4.62 1.03 33.69
C VAL A 18 -5.00 0.43 32.33
N ARG A 19 -5.87 -0.59 32.29
CA ARG A 19 -6.38 -1.21 31.05
C ARG A 19 -7.05 -0.20 30.12
N THR A 20 -7.93 0.66 30.63
CA THR A 20 -8.65 1.64 29.79
C THR A 20 -7.73 2.77 29.33
N ILE A 21 -6.79 3.23 30.17
CA ILE A 21 -5.78 4.21 29.76
C ILE A 21 -4.86 3.63 28.67
N VAL A 22 -4.43 2.38 28.80
CA VAL A 22 -3.65 1.69 27.76
C VAL A 22 -4.44 1.62 26.45
N ALA A 23 -5.71 1.19 26.49
CA ALA A 23 -6.55 1.11 25.30
C ALA A 23 -6.71 2.47 24.60
N LEU A 24 -7.00 3.53 25.35
CA LEU A 24 -7.16 4.89 24.81
C LEU A 24 -5.86 5.45 24.24
N THR A 25 -4.72 5.16 24.86
CA THR A 25 -3.42 5.59 24.37
C THR A 25 -3.02 4.84 23.11
N LEU A 26 -3.24 3.52 23.06
CA LEU A 26 -2.96 2.71 21.87
C LEU A 26 -3.88 3.05 20.69
N ALA A 27 -5.16 3.32 20.94
CA ALA A 27 -6.10 3.75 19.90
C ALA A 27 -5.61 5.05 19.23
N ARG A 28 -5.18 6.04 20.04
CA ARG A 28 -4.60 7.30 19.55
C ARG A 28 -3.27 7.08 18.82
N PHE A 29 -2.38 6.28 19.40
CA PHE A 29 -1.07 5.99 18.81
C PHE A 29 -1.17 5.32 17.43
N LEU A 30 -2.17 4.45 17.24
CA LEU A 30 -2.41 3.73 15.99
C LEU A 30 -3.41 4.43 15.06
N SER A 31 -3.88 5.61 15.43
CA SER A 31 -4.87 6.40 14.67
C SER A 31 -6.16 5.63 14.34
N VAL A 32 -6.69 4.87 15.32
CA VAL A 32 -7.96 4.13 15.21
C VAL A 32 -8.93 4.50 16.34
N SER A 33 -10.22 4.24 16.15
CA SER A 33 -11.19 4.33 17.25
C SER A 33 -11.00 3.18 18.25
N PRO A 34 -11.44 3.33 19.52
CA PRO A 34 -11.41 2.25 20.50
C PRO A 34 -12.14 0.98 20.04
N ASP A 35 -13.27 1.13 19.33
CA ASP A 35 -14.03 0.00 18.77
C ASP A 35 -13.33 -0.67 17.57
N GLY A 36 -12.37 0.04 16.97
CA GLY A 36 -11.48 -0.44 15.93
C GLY A 36 -10.18 -1.06 16.46
N LEU A 37 -10.06 -1.27 17.77
CA LEU A 37 -8.87 -1.80 18.42
C LEU A 37 -9.22 -3.05 19.24
N LYS A 38 -8.50 -4.14 19.00
CA LYS A 38 -8.53 -5.35 19.81
C LYS A 38 -7.18 -5.56 20.48
N LEU A 39 -7.21 -5.83 21.77
CA LEU A 39 -6.03 -6.01 22.62
C LEU A 39 -6.10 -7.37 23.31
N GLY A 40 -5.04 -8.15 23.17
CA GLY A 40 -4.83 -9.41 23.88
C GLY A 40 -3.73 -9.21 24.91
N PHE A 41 -4.07 -9.34 26.18
CA PHE A 41 -3.14 -9.17 27.30
C PHE A 41 -2.64 -10.53 27.80
N ASP A 42 -1.45 -10.56 28.38
CA ASP A 42 -0.95 -11.72 29.11
C ASP A 42 -1.67 -11.79 30.48
N PRO A 43 -2.22 -12.95 30.89
CA PRO A 43 -2.89 -13.11 32.19
C PRO A 43 -2.05 -12.65 33.39
N LYS A 44 -0.72 -12.76 33.32
CA LYS A 44 0.17 -12.31 34.40
C LYS A 44 0.07 -10.81 34.68
N ASP A 45 -0.32 -10.02 33.67
CA ASP A 45 -0.39 -8.57 33.75
C ASP A 45 -1.78 -8.08 34.26
N GLU A 46 -2.72 -8.99 34.52
CA GLU A 46 -4.10 -8.65 34.90
C GLU A 46 -4.17 -7.80 36.17
N ALA A 47 -3.35 -8.11 37.17
CA ALA A 47 -3.29 -7.36 38.43
C ALA A 47 -2.81 -5.90 38.25
N LEU A 48 -2.00 -5.61 37.22
CA LEU A 48 -1.63 -4.25 36.84
C LEU A 48 -2.78 -3.57 36.08
N LEU A 49 -3.37 -4.28 35.12
CA LEU A 49 -4.41 -3.77 34.22
C LEU A 49 -5.68 -3.35 34.97
N LEU A 50 -6.06 -4.08 36.03
CA LEU A 50 -7.24 -3.78 36.85
C LEU A 50 -7.03 -2.67 37.89
N ARG A 51 -5.82 -2.10 38.02
CA ARG A 51 -5.57 -1.04 39.01
C ARG A 51 -6.38 0.22 38.67
N PRO A 52 -7.18 0.76 39.61
CA PRO A 52 -7.85 2.04 39.43
C PRO A 52 -6.84 3.18 39.29
N THR A 53 -7.15 4.15 38.44
CA THR A 53 -6.28 5.34 38.24
C THR A 53 -6.77 6.57 38.99
N ALA A 54 -7.84 6.47 39.78
CA ALA A 54 -8.34 7.58 40.59
C ALA A 54 -7.24 8.09 41.54
N GLY A 55 -7.00 9.40 41.54
CA GLY A 55 -5.95 10.04 42.34
C GLY A 55 -4.52 9.73 41.92
N LYS A 56 -4.31 9.02 40.80
CA LYS A 56 -2.99 8.66 40.26
C LYS A 56 -2.85 9.18 38.84
N ARG A 57 -1.61 9.49 38.43
CA ARG A 57 -1.29 9.76 37.02
C ARG A 57 -0.70 8.48 36.42
N VAL A 58 -1.30 7.99 35.34
CA VAL A 58 -0.78 6.86 34.58
C VAL A 58 -0.26 7.37 33.24
N ASP A 59 1.03 7.18 32.99
CA ASP A 59 1.66 7.47 31.72
C ASP A 59 1.94 6.17 30.96
N VAL A 60 1.52 6.11 29.71
CA VAL A 60 1.60 4.91 28.87
C VAL A 60 2.42 5.25 27.64
N GLN A 61 3.52 4.53 27.47
CA GLN A 61 4.47 4.75 26.39
C GLN A 61 4.61 3.49 25.53
N PRO A 62 3.99 3.45 24.34
CA PRO A 62 4.23 2.41 23.35
C PRO A 62 5.69 2.47 22.87
N ALA A 63 6.35 1.33 22.69
CA ALA A 63 7.66 1.30 22.09
C ALA A 63 7.60 1.76 20.61
N ALA A 64 8.38 2.76 20.24
CA ALA A 64 8.37 3.37 18.90
C ALA A 64 8.74 2.39 17.77
N SER A 65 9.52 1.35 18.07
CA SER A 65 9.98 0.33 17.13
C SER A 65 9.00 -0.85 17.09
N GLY A 66 7.86 -0.65 16.44
CA GLY A 66 7.12 -1.77 15.87
C GLY A 66 5.64 -1.68 16.07
N ALA A 67 4.93 -1.33 15.00
CA ALA A 67 3.54 -1.69 14.77
C ALA A 67 3.35 -3.23 14.67
N SER A 68 4.12 -4.02 15.43
CA SER A 68 4.11 -5.48 15.41
C SER A 68 2.80 -6.04 15.95
N GLU A 69 2.54 -7.32 15.68
CA GLU A 69 1.42 -8.04 16.30
C GLU A 69 1.54 -8.02 17.84
N LEU A 70 2.77 -8.04 18.37
CA LEU A 70 3.06 -7.89 19.80
C LEU A 70 3.74 -6.54 20.05
N LEU A 71 3.04 -5.63 20.72
CA LEU A 71 3.48 -4.28 21.01
C LEU A 71 3.94 -4.16 22.47
N PRO A 72 5.23 -3.91 22.73
CA PRO A 72 5.71 -3.59 24.07
C PRO A 72 5.22 -2.21 24.50
N VAL A 73 4.69 -2.11 25.71
CA VAL A 73 4.16 -0.89 26.31
C VAL A 73 4.74 -0.72 27.71
N ARG A 74 5.32 0.46 27.96
CA ARG A 74 5.75 0.87 29.31
C ARG A 74 4.61 1.61 29.99
N VAL A 75 4.36 1.26 31.25
CA VAL A 75 3.33 1.86 32.09
C VAL A 75 3.99 2.43 33.34
N TYR A 76 3.90 3.74 33.51
CA TYR A 76 4.37 4.45 34.70
C TYR A 76 3.17 4.90 35.52
N THR A 77 3.16 4.59 36.82
CA THR A 77 2.13 5.06 37.74
C THR A 77 2.72 6.03 38.74
N TYR A 78 2.16 7.23 38.84
CA TYR A 78 2.59 8.27 39.76
C TYR A 78 1.51 8.61 40.78
N SER A 79 1.92 9.05 41.97
CA SER A 79 1.09 9.70 42.97
C SER A 79 1.71 11.04 43.30
N GLY A 80 1.08 12.13 42.87
CA GLY A 80 1.73 13.45 42.88
C GLY A 80 2.96 13.46 41.98
N ASP A 81 4.12 13.77 42.55
CA ASP A 81 5.44 13.81 41.92
C ASP A 81 6.23 12.49 42.06
N ARG A 82 5.72 11.53 42.83
CA ARG A 82 6.42 10.27 43.11
C ARG A 82 6.02 9.16 42.14
N LEU A 83 7.01 8.53 41.52
CA LEU A 83 6.84 7.29 40.77
C LEU A 83 6.56 6.13 41.75
N LEU A 84 5.42 5.47 41.56
CA LEU A 84 5.00 4.29 42.35
C LEU A 84 5.43 2.98 41.68
N SER A 85 5.26 2.86 40.36
CA SER A 85 5.66 1.67 39.60
C SER A 85 6.04 2.01 38.16
N SER A 86 6.88 1.15 37.57
CA SER A 86 7.32 1.19 36.19
C SER A 86 7.29 -0.22 35.64
N ASP A 87 6.25 -0.53 34.88
CA ASP A 87 5.96 -1.88 34.39
C ASP A 87 6.12 -1.93 32.87
N THR A 88 6.57 -3.06 32.31
CA THR A 88 6.60 -3.28 30.85
C THR A 88 5.76 -4.49 30.52
N ILE A 89 4.74 -4.29 29.70
CA ILE A 89 3.81 -5.33 29.27
C ILE A 89 3.90 -5.50 27.75
N SER A 90 3.64 -6.70 27.26
CA SER A 90 3.53 -6.98 25.84
C SER A 90 2.07 -7.26 25.51
N ILE A 91 1.54 -6.58 24.49
CA ILE A 91 0.12 -6.62 24.16
C ILE A 91 -0.01 -7.10 22.72
N ARG A 92 -0.85 -8.11 22.50
CA ARG A 92 -1.25 -8.49 21.15
C ARG A 92 -2.24 -7.47 20.59
N VAL A 93 -1.95 -6.88 19.44
CA VAL A 93 -2.76 -5.80 18.88
C VAL A 93 -3.30 -6.17 17.51
N LEU A 94 -4.62 -6.01 17.34
CA LEU A 94 -5.27 -6.01 16.03
C LEU A 94 -6.03 -4.70 15.84
N VAL A 95 -5.93 -4.14 14.65
CA VAL A 95 -6.64 -2.93 14.25
C VAL A 95 -7.63 -3.24 13.14
N ARG A 96 -8.79 -2.61 13.19
CA ARG A 96 -9.81 -2.71 12.15
C ARG A 96 -9.45 -1.76 11.02
N ARG A 97 -9.28 -2.29 9.81
CA ARG A 97 -8.99 -1.51 8.61
C ARG A 97 -9.94 -1.85 7.48
N SER A 98 -10.24 -0.82 6.68
CA SER A 98 -10.85 -1.01 5.37
C SER A 98 -9.86 -1.77 4.48
N VAL A 99 -10.32 -2.86 3.88
CA VAL A 99 -9.51 -3.70 3.00
C VAL A 99 -10.23 -3.94 1.68
N LEU A 100 -9.46 -3.98 0.60
CA LEU A 100 -9.96 -4.42 -0.69
C LEU A 100 -9.90 -5.95 -0.75
N THR A 101 -11.00 -6.57 -1.12
CA THR A 101 -11.17 -8.02 -1.22
C THR A 101 -11.68 -8.41 -2.61
N ALA A 102 -11.40 -9.64 -3.01
CA ALA A 102 -11.94 -10.19 -4.25
C ALA A 102 -13.40 -10.65 -4.02
N ALA A 103 -14.36 -10.05 -4.71
CA ALA A 103 -15.77 -10.43 -4.65
C ALA A 103 -16.03 -11.84 -5.21
N GLN A 104 -15.17 -12.27 -6.13
CA GLN A 104 -15.16 -13.59 -6.73
C GLN A 104 -13.71 -14.06 -6.94
N ALA A 105 -13.51 -15.32 -7.33
CA ALA A 105 -12.17 -15.81 -7.64
C ALA A 105 -11.60 -15.11 -8.88
N ILE A 106 -10.33 -14.71 -8.82
CA ILE A 106 -9.59 -14.11 -9.93
C ILE A 106 -8.45 -15.07 -10.29
N ASP A 107 -8.43 -15.53 -11.52
CA ASP A 107 -7.40 -16.46 -11.98
C ASP A 107 -6.05 -15.78 -12.17
N ARG A 108 -5.00 -16.61 -12.10
CA ARG A 108 -3.64 -16.15 -12.39
C ARG A 108 -3.58 -15.58 -13.81
N LYS A 109 -2.89 -14.44 -13.95
CA LYS A 109 -2.80 -13.61 -15.17
C LYS A 109 -4.13 -13.00 -15.63
N GLY A 110 -5.20 -13.14 -14.84
CA GLY A 110 -6.47 -12.46 -15.09
C GLY A 110 -6.36 -10.96 -14.82
N MET A 111 -7.00 -10.17 -15.67
CA MET A 111 -7.17 -8.74 -15.45
C MET A 111 -8.25 -8.51 -14.39
N ILE A 112 -7.99 -7.59 -13.46
CA ILE A 112 -8.89 -7.26 -12.37
C ILE A 112 -9.85 -6.17 -12.81
N GLU A 113 -11.14 -6.48 -12.79
CA GLU A 113 -12.22 -5.55 -13.12
C GLU A 113 -12.93 -5.05 -11.86
N ALA A 114 -13.63 -3.92 -11.96
CA ALA A 114 -14.35 -3.33 -10.83
C ALA A 114 -15.39 -4.27 -10.22
N SER A 115 -16.05 -5.08 -11.05
CA SER A 115 -17.06 -6.08 -10.64
C SER A 115 -16.47 -7.20 -9.77
N MET A 116 -15.15 -7.43 -9.85
CA MET A 116 -14.45 -8.46 -9.08
C MET A 116 -13.95 -7.95 -7.73
N LEU A 117 -14.13 -6.66 -7.44
CA LEU A 117 -13.61 -5.99 -6.27
C LEU A 117 -14.74 -5.67 -5.29
N SER A 118 -14.45 -5.84 -4.00
CA SER A 118 -15.34 -5.46 -2.91
C SER A 118 -14.55 -4.87 -1.76
N THR A 119 -15.10 -3.85 -1.10
CA THR A 119 -14.51 -3.27 0.10
C THR A 119 -15.12 -3.93 1.34
N GLY A 120 -14.24 -4.35 2.25
CA GLY A 120 -14.62 -4.99 3.51
C GLY A 120 -13.88 -4.38 4.70
N GLN A 121 -14.20 -4.89 5.89
CA GLN A 121 -13.47 -4.57 7.11
C GLN A 121 -12.76 -5.82 7.61
N ALA A 122 -11.47 -5.71 7.90
CA ALA A 122 -10.69 -6.81 8.46
C ALA A 122 -9.92 -6.37 9.69
N TRP A 123 -9.76 -7.31 10.63
CA TRP A 123 -8.84 -7.18 11.75
C TRP A 123 -7.46 -7.61 11.28
N VAL A 124 -6.51 -6.69 11.31
CA VAL A 124 -5.14 -6.91 10.83
C VAL A 124 -4.14 -6.42 11.86
N SER A 125 -2.93 -7.00 11.86
CA SER A 125 -1.83 -6.47 12.66
C SER A 125 -1.49 -5.04 12.22
N PRO A 126 -1.04 -4.15 13.12
CA PRO A 126 -0.77 -2.76 12.76
C PRO A 126 0.30 -2.57 11.67
N ASN A 127 1.22 -3.52 11.50
CA ASN A 127 2.28 -3.59 10.49
C ASN A 127 1.92 -4.47 9.28
N ALA A 128 0.72 -5.05 9.24
CA ALA A 128 0.32 -5.87 8.11
C ALA A 128 0.44 -5.05 6.82
N SER A 129 0.89 -5.71 5.74
CA SER A 129 0.92 -5.07 4.43
C SER A 129 -0.47 -4.51 4.12
N LEU A 130 -0.52 -3.23 3.78
CA LEU A 130 -1.76 -2.57 3.43
C LEU A 130 -2.38 -3.28 2.22
N SER A 131 -3.70 -3.42 2.22
CA SER A 131 -4.41 -3.84 1.02
C SER A 131 -4.18 -2.83 -0.09
N CYS A 132 -4.28 -3.27 -1.33
CA CYS A 132 -4.32 -2.37 -2.48
C CYS A 132 -5.47 -1.38 -2.35
N THR A 133 -5.28 -0.19 -2.90
CA THR A 133 -6.40 0.73 -3.16
C THR A 133 -7.17 0.27 -4.39
N MET A 134 -8.38 0.80 -4.58
CA MET A 134 -9.21 0.51 -5.76
C MET A 134 -8.46 0.87 -7.05
N GLU A 135 -7.77 2.01 -7.06
CA GLU A 135 -7.02 2.54 -8.20
C GLU A 135 -5.82 1.66 -8.55
N GLN A 136 -5.17 1.08 -7.55
CA GLN A 136 -4.04 0.16 -7.76
C GLN A 136 -4.48 -1.20 -8.29
N ALA A 137 -5.66 -1.67 -7.88
CA ALA A 137 -6.16 -2.98 -8.25
C ALA A 137 -6.88 -2.96 -9.61
N LEU A 138 -7.61 -1.90 -9.94
CA LEU A 138 -8.36 -1.81 -11.18
C LEU A 138 -7.44 -1.85 -12.41
N GLY A 139 -7.71 -2.78 -13.33
CA GLY A 139 -6.89 -2.97 -14.54
C GLY A 139 -5.55 -3.67 -14.28
N ALA A 140 -5.18 -3.93 -13.02
CA ALA A 140 -4.02 -4.73 -12.69
C ALA A 140 -4.23 -6.18 -13.12
N VAL A 141 -3.12 -6.93 -13.18
CA VAL A 141 -3.10 -8.35 -13.51
C VAL A 141 -2.73 -9.15 -12.28
N ALA A 142 -3.47 -10.21 -11.99
CA ALA A 142 -3.18 -11.08 -10.87
C ALA A 142 -1.90 -11.92 -11.13
N ARG A 143 -0.91 -11.85 -10.25
CA ARG A 143 0.31 -12.67 -10.33
C ARG A 143 0.03 -14.15 -10.06
N ASN A 144 -0.87 -14.40 -9.11
CA ASN A 144 -1.32 -15.70 -8.64
C ASN A 144 -2.85 -15.74 -8.58
N LYS A 145 -3.43 -16.93 -8.42
CA LYS A 145 -4.87 -17.06 -8.17
C LYS A 145 -5.24 -16.36 -6.86
N ILE A 146 -6.28 -15.53 -6.90
CA ILE A 146 -6.86 -14.84 -5.75
C ILE A 146 -8.23 -15.47 -5.49
N ALA A 147 -8.44 -16.01 -4.29
CA ALA A 147 -9.71 -16.63 -3.92
C ALA A 147 -10.78 -15.57 -3.62
N ALA A 148 -12.05 -15.94 -3.77
CA ALA A 148 -13.16 -15.10 -3.32
C ALA A 148 -13.04 -14.82 -1.80
N GLY A 149 -13.30 -13.58 -1.39
CA GLY A 149 -13.14 -13.08 -0.04
C GLY A 149 -11.68 -12.78 0.38
N GLN A 150 -10.68 -13.13 -0.44
CA GLN A 150 -9.29 -12.88 -0.11
C GLN A 150 -8.94 -11.39 -0.21
N VAL A 151 -8.17 -10.89 0.76
CA VAL A 151 -7.62 -9.53 0.72
C VAL A 151 -6.61 -9.39 -0.42
N ILE A 152 -6.78 -8.34 -1.23
CA ILE A 152 -5.90 -8.03 -2.35
C ILE A 152 -4.72 -7.22 -1.82
N LEU A 153 -3.56 -7.85 -1.83
CA LEU A 153 -2.30 -7.26 -1.38
C LEU A 153 -1.44 -6.86 -2.59
N PRO A 154 -0.59 -5.83 -2.50
CA PRO A 154 0.27 -5.38 -3.61
C PRO A 154 1.12 -6.49 -4.23
N LYS A 155 1.57 -7.46 -3.42
CA LYS A 155 2.36 -8.61 -3.88
C LYS A 155 1.58 -9.60 -4.77
N LEU A 156 0.25 -9.53 -4.80
CA LEU A 156 -0.61 -10.44 -5.56
C LEU A 156 -0.92 -9.89 -6.95
N ILE A 157 -0.61 -8.62 -7.22
CA ILE A 157 -0.96 -7.96 -8.47
C ILE A 157 0.28 -7.37 -9.15
N GLU A 158 0.15 -7.06 -10.43
CA GLU A 158 1.14 -6.31 -11.19
C GLU A 158 0.46 -5.46 -12.25
N THR A 159 1.09 -4.36 -12.63
CA THR A 159 0.60 -3.51 -13.70
C THR A 159 0.70 -4.27 -15.05
N PRO A 160 -0.38 -4.27 -15.86
CA PRO A 160 -0.42 -5.01 -17.13
C PRO A 160 0.63 -4.52 -18.11
N LEU A 161 1.19 -5.44 -18.89
CA LEU A 161 1.98 -5.09 -20.06
C LEU A 161 1.02 -4.64 -21.17
N LEU A 162 1.09 -3.36 -21.56
CA LEU A 162 0.20 -2.78 -22.56
C LEU A 162 0.75 -2.92 -23.99
N ILE A 163 2.07 -3.02 -24.11
CA ILE A 163 2.80 -3.18 -25.37
C ILE A 163 3.80 -4.33 -25.20
N HIS A 164 3.81 -5.28 -26.12
CA HIS A 164 4.78 -6.36 -26.19
C HIS A 164 5.88 -6.03 -27.20
N ARG A 165 7.05 -6.68 -27.05
CA ARG A 165 8.12 -6.58 -28.04
C ARG A 165 7.62 -7.07 -29.39
N GLY A 166 7.77 -6.22 -30.40
CA GLY A 166 7.40 -6.50 -31.78
C GLY A 166 6.01 -5.98 -32.16
N ASP A 167 5.21 -5.49 -31.21
CA ASP A 167 3.90 -4.89 -31.49
C ASP A 167 4.06 -3.66 -32.39
N THR A 168 3.09 -3.47 -33.30
CA THR A 168 2.94 -2.22 -34.04
C THR A 168 2.10 -1.26 -33.22
N VAL A 169 2.68 -0.12 -32.89
CA VAL A 169 2.15 0.87 -31.94
C VAL A 169 1.98 2.20 -32.66
N GLU A 170 0.89 2.89 -32.34
CA GLU A 170 0.60 4.23 -32.81
C GLU A 170 1.29 5.26 -31.91
N ILE A 171 2.13 6.11 -32.50
CA ILE A 171 2.92 7.11 -31.80
C ILE A 171 2.33 8.50 -32.03
N HIS A 172 1.84 9.11 -30.96
CA HIS A 172 1.35 10.48 -30.96
C HIS A 172 2.51 11.41 -30.64
N CYS A 173 2.97 12.17 -31.64
CA CYS A 173 4.05 13.14 -31.47
C CYS A 173 3.45 14.51 -31.11
N LEU A 174 3.77 15.01 -29.92
CA LEU A 174 3.35 16.31 -29.42
C LEU A 174 4.50 17.30 -29.59
N SER A 175 4.30 18.39 -30.34
CA SER A 175 5.28 19.47 -30.54
C SER A 175 4.59 20.81 -30.31
N GLY A 176 4.90 21.48 -29.20
CA GLY A 176 4.19 22.70 -28.79
C GLY A 176 2.68 22.44 -28.63
N THR A 177 1.86 23.20 -29.35
CA THR A 177 0.38 23.03 -29.40
C THR A 177 -0.09 22.07 -30.49
N VAL A 178 0.81 21.55 -31.32
CA VAL A 178 0.47 20.73 -32.50
C VAL A 178 0.70 19.25 -32.22
N THR A 179 -0.31 18.42 -32.49
CA THR A 179 -0.16 16.97 -32.55
C THR A 179 0.14 16.57 -34.00
N LEU A 180 1.35 16.04 -34.24
CA LEU A 180 1.72 15.52 -35.57
C LEU A 180 1.02 14.18 -35.84
N LYS A 181 0.79 13.87 -37.12
CA LYS A 181 0.12 12.64 -37.56
C LYS A 181 0.69 11.41 -36.85
N ALA A 182 -0.20 10.56 -36.38
CA ALA A 182 0.10 9.28 -35.77
C ALA A 182 1.05 8.44 -36.66
N ALA A 183 2.30 8.30 -36.21
CA ALA A 183 3.28 7.46 -36.88
C ALA A 183 3.15 6.02 -36.37
N ARG A 184 3.37 5.03 -37.24
CA ARG A 184 3.43 3.62 -36.82
C ARG A 184 4.87 3.25 -36.52
N ALA A 185 5.10 2.68 -35.34
CA ALA A 185 6.41 2.20 -34.93
C ALA A 185 6.30 0.79 -34.34
N ARG A 186 7.37 0.01 -34.48
CA ARG A 186 7.50 -1.32 -33.89
C ARG A 186 8.14 -1.20 -32.52
N ALA A 187 7.49 -1.74 -31.49
CA ALA A 187 8.05 -1.77 -30.14
C ALA A 187 9.26 -2.71 -30.07
N MET A 188 10.36 -2.24 -29.48
CA MET A 188 11.58 -3.04 -29.30
C MET A 188 11.65 -3.73 -27.93
N GLY A 189 10.81 -3.30 -26.98
CA GLY A 189 10.66 -3.90 -25.65
C GLY A 189 9.19 -4.00 -25.26
N GLY A 190 8.94 -4.61 -24.10
CA GLY A 190 7.61 -4.55 -23.48
C GLY A 190 7.49 -3.30 -22.61
N GLY A 191 6.30 -2.71 -22.56
CA GLY A 191 6.05 -1.53 -21.74
C GLY A 191 4.67 -1.51 -21.10
N ARG A 192 4.62 -0.99 -19.88
CA ARG A 192 3.42 -0.71 -19.10
C ARG A 192 3.05 0.76 -19.23
N GLU A 193 1.84 1.12 -18.82
CA GLU A 193 1.41 2.51 -18.83
C GLU A 193 2.40 3.43 -18.12
N GLY A 194 2.76 4.55 -18.74
CA GLY A 194 3.70 5.52 -18.20
C GLY A 194 5.18 5.17 -18.37
N GLU A 195 5.53 3.93 -18.72
CA GLU A 195 6.92 3.54 -18.97
C GLU A 195 7.44 4.09 -20.30
N TYR A 196 8.74 4.38 -20.37
CA TYR A 196 9.42 4.79 -21.59
C TYR A 196 10.13 3.59 -22.20
N ILE A 197 9.75 3.22 -23.44
CA ILE A 197 10.34 2.07 -24.13
C ILE A 197 10.89 2.47 -25.51
N PRO A 198 11.90 1.76 -26.03
CA PRO A 198 12.41 1.99 -27.38
C PRO A 198 11.45 1.47 -28.44
N PHE A 199 11.28 2.27 -29.49
CA PHE A 199 10.49 1.98 -30.69
C PHE A 199 11.36 2.17 -31.94
N GLN A 200 11.04 1.43 -33.00
CA GLN A 200 11.64 1.56 -34.33
C GLN A 200 10.58 2.00 -35.33
N LEU A 201 10.81 3.07 -36.08
CA LEU A 201 9.83 3.59 -37.04
C LEU A 201 9.57 2.58 -38.17
N ILE A 202 8.33 2.34 -38.57
CA ILE A 202 8.06 1.46 -39.71
C ILE A 202 8.43 2.21 -41.00
N GLY A 203 9.29 1.60 -41.83
CA GLY A 203 9.84 2.23 -43.03
C GLY A 203 11.18 2.96 -42.83
N SER A 204 11.71 3.01 -41.61
CA SER A 204 13.05 3.53 -41.32
C SER A 204 13.76 2.69 -40.27
N LYS A 205 15.10 2.63 -40.29
CA LYS A 205 15.86 1.98 -39.20
C LYS A 205 15.99 2.86 -37.96
N LYS A 206 15.48 4.11 -37.99
CA LYS A 206 15.53 5.05 -36.87
C LYS A 206 14.79 4.52 -35.64
N THR A 207 15.40 4.69 -34.47
CA THR A 207 14.85 4.30 -33.18
C THR A 207 14.71 5.52 -32.27
N PHE A 208 13.71 5.49 -31.39
CA PHE A 208 13.45 6.56 -30.43
C PHE A 208 12.70 6.00 -29.22
N THR A 209 12.71 6.75 -28.12
CA THR A 209 12.02 6.37 -26.89
C THR A 209 10.74 7.17 -26.75
N ALA A 210 9.62 6.50 -26.46
CA ALA A 210 8.33 7.16 -26.23
C ALA A 210 7.65 6.59 -24.98
N ARG A 211 6.77 7.37 -24.35
CA ARG A 211 6.03 7.00 -23.15
C ARG A 211 4.78 6.21 -23.53
N VAL A 212 4.61 5.01 -23.02
CA VAL A 212 3.39 4.22 -23.22
C VAL A 212 2.20 4.95 -22.61
N SER A 213 1.14 5.14 -23.40
CA SER A 213 -0.08 5.84 -22.99
C SER A 213 -1.32 4.96 -23.01
N GLY A 214 -1.21 3.74 -23.55
CA GLY A 214 -2.32 2.81 -23.64
C GLY A 214 -1.95 1.57 -24.46
N ARG A 215 -2.89 0.64 -24.56
CA ARG A 215 -2.72 -0.55 -25.42
C ARG A 215 -2.49 -0.11 -26.87
N GLY A 216 -1.33 -0.45 -27.42
CA GLY A 216 -0.96 -0.09 -28.78
C GLY A 216 -0.76 1.41 -29.03
N ARG A 217 -0.64 2.24 -27.98
CA ARG A 217 -0.42 3.69 -28.10
C ARG A 217 0.72 4.18 -27.22
N ALA A 218 1.52 5.10 -27.76
CA ALA A 218 2.55 5.81 -27.01
C ALA A 218 2.64 7.28 -27.43
N ILE A 219 3.19 8.11 -26.55
CA ILE A 219 3.33 9.55 -26.74
C ILE A 219 4.82 9.90 -26.77
N LEU A 220 5.23 10.64 -27.80
CA LEU A 220 6.53 11.28 -27.90
C LEU A 220 6.31 12.79 -27.73
N VAL A 221 6.93 13.40 -26.72
CA VAL A 221 6.92 14.86 -26.56
C VAL A 221 8.22 15.40 -27.14
N VAL A 222 8.11 16.19 -28.20
CA VAL A 222 9.21 16.90 -28.84
C VAL A 222 9.27 18.29 -28.21
N GLY A 223 10.13 18.43 -27.19
CA GLY A 223 10.53 19.74 -26.66
C GLY A 223 11.81 20.23 -27.33
N GLU A 224 12.08 21.54 -27.27
CA GLU A 224 13.25 22.21 -27.85
C GLU A 224 14.62 21.67 -27.37
N THR A 225 14.66 20.69 -26.46
CA THR A 225 15.89 20.05 -25.96
C THR A 225 16.12 18.64 -26.50
N SER A 226 15.42 18.21 -27.56
CA SER A 226 15.67 16.91 -28.21
C SER A 226 15.81 16.97 -29.73
N ALA A 227 16.03 18.16 -30.29
CA ALA A 227 16.34 18.34 -31.70
C ALA A 227 17.68 17.66 -32.13
N GLN A 228 18.57 17.32 -31.17
CA GLN A 228 19.90 16.80 -31.51
C GLN A 228 19.97 15.32 -31.90
N GLN A 229 18.87 14.55 -31.91
CA GLN A 229 18.91 13.12 -32.26
C GLN A 229 18.20 12.73 -33.56
N LEU A 230 17.71 13.70 -34.33
CA LEU A 230 17.12 13.46 -35.65
C LEU A 230 17.85 14.14 -36.82
N GLU A 231 18.87 14.99 -36.56
CA GLU A 231 19.50 15.85 -37.58
C GLU A 231 21.01 15.66 -37.86
N LYS A 232 21.76 14.83 -37.11
CA LYS A 232 23.19 14.60 -37.43
C LYS A 232 23.41 13.35 -38.27
N ALA A 233 23.17 13.43 -39.57
CA ALA A 233 23.84 12.59 -40.58
C ALA A 233 23.62 13.11 -42.01
N ASP A 234 23.62 14.44 -42.21
CA ASP A 234 23.61 15.05 -43.55
C ASP A 234 24.84 15.95 -43.73
N ASP A 235 26.01 15.39 -43.40
CA ASP A 235 27.30 16.04 -43.68
C ASP A 235 28.39 14.99 -43.88
N THR A 236 28.35 14.29 -45.03
CA THR A 236 29.52 13.64 -45.66
C THR A 236 29.22 13.44 -47.16
N VAL A 237 29.38 14.51 -47.93
CA VAL A 237 29.84 14.51 -49.32
C VAL A 237 30.61 15.84 -49.42
N GLU A 238 31.94 15.88 -49.39
CA GLU A 238 32.89 15.28 -50.34
C GLU A 238 34.27 15.10 -49.66
#